data_AF-A0A6S7HPE7-F1
#
_entry.id   AF-A0A6S7HPE7-F1
#
_cell.length_a   1.000
_cell.length_b   1.000
_cell.length_c   1.000
_cell.angle_alpha   90.00
_cell.angle_beta   90.00
_cell.angle_gamma   90.00
#
_symmetry.space_group_name_H-M   'P 1'
#
loop_
_entity.id
_entity.type
_entity.pdbx_description
1 polymer ?
#
loop_
_entity_poly.entity_id
_entity_poly.type
_entity_poly.pdbx_seq_one_letter_code
_entity_poly.pdbx_strand_id
1 'polypeptide(L)'
;MSSEEVELLSDSKYRQFIAAVEKALRSFESTSEWADLISALGKLNKVLNSYSKFVVIPRKLMIGKRLSQCMHPALPSGVHLKALETYNLIFERIGKKRLSQDLFIYSVGLFPLMSHSAMSVKPALMKLYEEHFLPLGMALVPSLPGLLLGLLPGIEEGSDYTE
;
A
#
# COMPACT_ATOMS: atom_id res chain seq x y z
N MET A 1 5.62 15.65 -9.75
CA MET A 1 5.09 16.17 -8.47
C MET A 1 3.78 16.87 -8.79
N SER A 2 2.74 16.69 -7.98
CA SER A 2 1.46 17.37 -8.19
C SER A 2 1.56 18.85 -7.82
N SER A 3 0.70 19.72 -8.37
CA SER A 3 0.71 21.15 -8.06
C SER A 3 0.60 21.44 -6.56
N GLU A 4 -0.26 20.71 -5.85
CA GLU A 4 -0.40 20.81 -4.39
C GLU A 4 0.87 20.39 -3.63
N GLU A 5 1.65 19.45 -4.16
CA GLU A 5 2.92 19.04 -3.55
C GLU A 5 3.95 20.17 -3.67
N VAL A 6 3.94 20.92 -4.78
CA VAL A 6 4.80 22.08 -5.00
C VAL A 6 4.47 23.21 -4.04
N GLU A 7 3.19 23.50 -3.82
CA GLU A 7 2.74 24.52 -2.85
C GLU A 7 3.22 24.20 -1.43
N LEU A 8 3.12 22.92 -1.03
CA LEU A 8 3.54 22.45 0.28
C LEU A 8 5.06 22.53 0.50
N LEU A 9 5.88 22.63 -0.56
CA LEU A 9 7.33 22.81 -0.39
C LEU A 9 7.70 24.09 0.36
N SER A 10 6.80 25.08 0.40
CA SER A 10 6.98 26.29 1.20
C SER A 10 6.88 26.02 2.72
N ASP A 11 6.09 25.01 3.15
CA ASP A 11 5.94 24.62 4.57
C ASP A 11 7.18 23.86 5.06
N SER A 12 7.85 24.43 6.06
CA SER A 12 9.02 23.82 6.72
C SER A 12 8.70 22.44 7.30
N LYS A 13 7.50 22.24 7.88
CA LYS A 13 7.09 20.93 8.42
C LYS A 13 6.91 19.90 7.30
N TYR A 14 6.51 20.31 6.10
CA TYR A 14 6.40 19.40 4.97
C TYR A 14 7.78 19.01 4.43
N ARG A 15 8.73 19.96 4.37
CA ARG A 15 10.13 19.64 4.05
C ARG A 15 10.75 18.65 5.05
N GLN A 16 10.44 18.80 6.35
CA GLN A 16 10.82 17.82 7.36
C GLN A 16 10.17 16.45 7.14
N PHE A 17 8.89 16.43 6.74
CA PHE A 17 8.20 15.19 6.39
C PHE A 17 8.87 14.47 5.22
N ILE A 18 9.23 15.19 4.14
CA ILE A 18 9.98 14.63 3.01
C ILE A 18 11.28 13.99 3.50
N ALA A 19 12.09 14.72 4.28
CA ALA A 19 13.37 14.21 4.79
C ALA A 19 13.19 12.97 5.69
N ALA A 20 12.15 12.96 6.54
CA ALA A 20 11.83 11.83 7.40
C ALA A 20 11.42 10.58 6.59
N VAL A 21 10.60 10.76 5.55
CA VAL A 21 10.20 9.68 4.64
C VAL A 21 11.41 9.14 3.87
N GLU A 22 12.26 10.00 3.33
CA GLU A 22 13.49 9.56 2.65
C GLU A 22 14.42 8.77 3.59
N LYS A 23 14.58 9.24 4.83
CA LYS A 23 15.34 8.52 5.85
C LYS A 23 14.74 7.14 6.16
N ALA A 24 13.42 7.04 6.26
CA ALA A 24 12.75 5.75 6.45
C ALA A 24 12.92 4.84 5.23
N LEU A 25 12.82 5.37 4.02
CA LEU A 25 12.96 4.60 2.78
C LEU A 25 14.36 3.98 2.60
N ARG A 26 15.42 4.63 3.11
CA ARG A 26 16.77 4.04 3.11
C ARG A 26 16.86 2.72 3.88
N SER A 27 15.98 2.48 4.85
CA SER A 27 15.98 1.21 5.58
C SER A 27 15.52 0.01 4.74
N PHE A 28 14.88 0.24 3.59
CA PHE A 28 14.55 -0.80 2.61
C PHE A 28 15.71 -1.15 1.67
N GLU A 29 16.81 -0.41 1.69
CA GLU A 29 17.99 -0.66 0.84
C GLU A 29 19.00 -1.59 1.51
N SER A 30 18.94 -1.69 2.84
CA SER A 30 19.89 -2.45 3.66
C SER A 30 19.24 -3.68 4.31
N THR A 31 18.23 -4.28 3.68
CA THR A 31 17.51 -5.45 4.22
C THR A 31 18.20 -6.73 3.79
N SER A 32 18.55 -7.58 4.75
CA SER A 32 19.16 -8.89 4.50
C SER A 32 18.16 -10.01 4.77
N GLU A 33 17.22 -9.79 5.69
CA GLU A 33 16.20 -10.76 6.09
C GLU A 33 14.80 -10.16 6.03
N TRP A 34 13.77 -11.02 6.01
CA TRP A 34 12.37 -10.58 5.96
C TRP A 34 11.97 -9.75 7.19
N ALA A 35 12.60 -9.98 8.35
CA ALA A 35 12.35 -9.20 9.58
C ALA A 35 12.79 -7.73 9.44
N ASP A 36 13.80 -7.46 8.60
CA ASP A 36 14.23 -6.09 8.29
C ASP A 36 13.15 -5.33 7.54
N LEU A 37 12.40 -6.01 6.66
CA LEU A 37 11.27 -5.41 5.95
C LEU A 37 10.14 -5.02 6.91
N ILE A 38 9.81 -5.87 7.89
CA ILE A 38 8.82 -5.53 8.93
C ILE A 38 9.28 -4.30 9.72
N SER A 39 10.56 -4.25 10.08
CA SER A 39 11.16 -3.13 10.79
C SER A 39 11.14 -1.83 9.95
N ALA A 40 11.44 -1.93 8.65
CA ALA A 40 11.43 -0.82 7.71
C ALA A 40 10.01 -0.27 7.49
N LEU A 41 9.02 -1.15 7.31
CA LEU A 41 7.60 -0.80 7.26
C LEU A 41 7.13 -0.15 8.57
N GLY A 42 7.55 -0.68 9.72
CA GLY A 42 7.25 -0.09 11.02
C GLY A 42 7.81 1.33 11.19
N LYS A 43 9.04 1.58 10.73
CA LYS A 43 9.63 2.93 10.70
C LYS A 43 8.85 3.86 9.78
N LEU A 44 8.46 3.39 8.60
CA LEU A 44 7.65 4.18 7.66
C LEU A 44 6.28 4.51 8.26
N ASN A 45 5.57 3.56 8.87
CA ASN A 45 4.26 3.81 9.52
C ASN A 45 4.37 4.85 10.63
N LYS A 46 5.44 4.80 11.44
CA LYS A 46 5.70 5.81 12.47
C LYS A 46 5.86 7.20 11.86
N VAL A 47 6.70 7.33 10.83
CA VAL A 47 6.91 8.63 10.14
C VAL A 47 5.60 9.13 9.55
N LEU A 48 4.86 8.29 8.83
CA LEU A 48 3.56 8.66 8.30
C LEU A 48 2.68 9.20 9.44
N ASN A 49 2.49 8.45 10.53
CA ASN A 49 1.65 8.87 11.65
C ASN A 49 2.09 10.18 12.32
N SER A 50 3.39 10.42 12.48
CA SER A 50 3.92 11.67 13.04
C SER A 50 3.59 12.91 12.19
N TYR A 51 3.30 12.72 10.90
CA TYR A 51 2.98 13.78 9.95
C TYR A 51 1.53 13.65 9.41
N SER A 52 0.61 13.11 10.21
CA SER A 52 -0.79 12.83 9.82
C SER A 52 -1.58 14.05 9.30
N LYS A 53 -1.19 15.28 9.65
CA LYS A 53 -1.79 16.51 9.13
C LYS A 53 -1.65 16.68 7.61
N PHE A 54 -0.67 16.03 6.99
CA PHE A 54 -0.39 16.14 5.57
C PHE A 54 -1.04 15.01 4.80
N VAL A 55 -2.09 15.35 4.04
CA VAL A 55 -2.79 14.44 3.14
C VAL A 55 -1.92 14.08 1.92
N VAL A 56 -1.07 15.00 1.45
CA VAL A 56 -0.14 14.74 0.34
C VAL A 56 1.05 13.92 0.86
N ILE A 57 1.19 12.70 0.35
CA ILE A 57 2.30 11.81 0.70
C ILE A 57 3.51 12.07 -0.21
N PRO A 58 4.65 12.50 0.32
CA PRO A 58 5.86 12.68 -0.47
C PRO A 58 6.42 11.32 -0.90
N ARG A 59 7.14 11.30 -2.02
CA ARG A 59 7.82 10.10 -2.54
C ARG A 59 6.88 8.89 -2.73
N LYS A 60 5.59 9.12 -2.99
CA LYS A 60 4.57 8.07 -3.17
C LYS A 60 4.96 6.94 -4.14
N LEU A 61 5.65 7.27 -5.23
CA LEU A 61 6.15 6.27 -6.20
C LEU A 61 7.19 5.32 -5.58
N MET A 62 8.11 5.86 -4.77
CA MET A 62 9.12 5.04 -4.11
C MET A 62 8.49 4.19 -3.01
N ILE A 63 7.56 4.78 -2.24
CA ILE A 63 6.78 4.04 -1.23
C ILE A 63 6.02 2.88 -1.90
N GLY A 64 5.29 3.15 -2.99
CA GLY A 64 4.55 2.11 -3.74
C GLY A 64 5.46 0.99 -4.23
N LYS A 65 6.64 1.31 -4.76
CA LYS A 65 7.64 0.30 -5.15
C LYS A 65 8.08 -0.57 -3.97
N ARG A 66 8.41 0.03 -2.83
CA ARG A 66 8.80 -0.73 -1.62
C ARG A 66 7.67 -1.60 -1.09
N LEU A 67 6.44 -1.07 -1.08
CA LEU A 67 5.28 -1.85 -0.68
C LEU A 67 5.00 -3.02 -1.64
N SER A 68 5.15 -2.83 -2.94
CA SER A 68 5.03 -3.91 -3.93
C SER A 68 6.08 -4.99 -3.71
N GLN A 69 7.32 -4.64 -3.37
CA GLN A 69 8.36 -5.61 -3.02
C GLN A 69 7.96 -6.43 -1.79
N CYS A 70 7.37 -5.79 -0.78
CA CYS A 70 6.87 -6.47 0.40
C CYS A 70 5.71 -7.44 0.12
N MET A 71 5.09 -7.41 -1.06
CA MET A 71 4.03 -8.35 -1.48
C MET A 71 4.55 -9.54 -2.29
N HIS A 72 5.87 -9.72 -2.40
CA HIS A 72 6.44 -10.83 -3.14
C HIS A 72 6.03 -12.20 -2.53
N PRO A 73 5.68 -13.22 -3.34
CA PRO A 73 5.24 -14.54 -2.86
C PRO A 73 6.22 -15.25 -1.92
N ALA A 74 7.51 -15.05 -2.11
CA ALA A 74 8.56 -15.66 -1.29
C ALA A 74 8.67 -15.06 0.13
N LEU A 75 7.93 -13.99 0.43
CA LEU A 75 7.95 -13.34 1.74
C LEU A 75 6.89 -13.94 2.67
N PRO A 76 7.16 -14.01 3.98
CA PRO A 76 6.23 -14.59 4.93
C PRO A 76 5.02 -13.68 5.18
N SER A 77 3.92 -14.27 5.64
CA SER A 77 2.65 -13.58 5.93
C SER A 77 2.80 -12.37 6.86
N GLY A 78 3.73 -12.41 7.80
CA GLY A 78 4.03 -11.27 8.68
C GLY A 78 4.47 -10.00 7.92
N VAL A 79 5.22 -10.15 6.82
CA VAL A 79 5.61 -9.03 5.96
C VAL A 79 4.41 -8.52 5.16
N HIS A 80 3.62 -9.44 4.58
CA HIS A 80 2.40 -9.08 3.84
C HIS A 80 1.43 -8.30 4.71
N LEU A 81 1.10 -8.81 5.91
CA LEU A 81 0.20 -8.15 6.86
C LEU A 81 0.71 -6.76 7.26
N LYS A 82 2.01 -6.63 7.52
CA LYS A 82 2.58 -5.33 7.88
C LYS A 82 2.52 -4.33 6.72
N ALA A 83 2.72 -4.80 5.49
CA ALA A 83 2.61 -3.95 4.32
C ALA A 83 1.16 -3.57 4.03
N LEU A 84 0.18 -4.46 4.22
CA LEU A 84 -1.25 -4.15 4.14
C LEU A 84 -1.67 -3.09 5.16
N GLU A 85 -1.12 -3.12 6.38
CA GLU A 85 -1.30 -2.05 7.38
C GLU A 85 -0.78 -0.70 6.86
N THR A 86 0.38 -0.67 6.21
CA THR A 86 0.92 0.54 5.59
C THR A 86 0.05 1.04 4.43
N TYR A 87 -0.45 0.14 3.58
CA TYR A 87 -1.40 0.50 2.52
C TYR A 87 -2.67 1.14 3.11
N ASN A 88 -3.27 0.51 4.12
CA ASN A 88 -4.46 1.04 4.78
C ASN A 88 -4.22 2.45 5.34
N LEU A 89 -3.10 2.64 6.06
CA LEU A 89 -2.70 3.93 6.61
C LEU A 89 -2.56 5.03 5.55
N ILE A 90 -2.02 4.67 4.37
CA ILE A 90 -1.90 5.60 3.24
C ILE A 90 -3.28 5.91 2.67
N PHE A 91 -4.12 4.91 2.43
CA PHE A 91 -5.42 5.07 1.78
C PHE A 91 -6.40 5.89 2.63
N GLU A 92 -6.47 5.61 3.93
CA GLU A 92 -7.26 6.42 4.89
C GLU A 92 -6.85 7.89 4.86
N ARG A 93 -5.54 8.14 4.74
CA ARG A 93 -5.00 9.50 4.76
C ARG A 93 -5.25 10.26 3.45
N ILE A 94 -5.00 9.63 2.30
CA ILE A 94 -5.10 10.31 1.00
C ILE A 94 -6.55 10.42 0.52
N GLY A 95 -7.42 9.52 0.98
CA GLY A 95 -8.83 9.43 0.63
C GLY A 95 -9.08 9.02 -0.83
N LYS A 96 -10.36 8.78 -1.14
CA LYS A 96 -10.83 8.25 -2.43
C LYS A 96 -10.35 9.03 -3.65
N LYS A 97 -10.38 10.37 -3.57
CA LYS A 97 -10.03 11.26 -4.70
C LYS A 97 -8.57 11.10 -5.13
N ARG A 98 -7.64 10.97 -4.18
CA ARG A 98 -6.22 10.78 -4.49
C ARG A 98 -5.91 9.34 -4.81
N LEU A 99 -6.54 8.41 -4.08
CA LEU A 99 -6.38 6.99 -4.35
C LEU A 99 -6.74 6.65 -5.80
N SER A 100 -7.85 7.19 -6.34
CA SER A 100 -8.22 6.96 -7.74
C SER A 100 -7.16 7.45 -8.74
N GLN A 101 -6.48 8.55 -8.44
CA GLN A 101 -5.38 9.08 -9.28
C GLN A 101 -4.11 8.24 -9.17
N ASP A 102 -3.92 7.57 -8.04
CA ASP A 102 -2.72 6.82 -7.68
C ASP A 102 -2.91 5.29 -7.75
N LEU A 103 -4.02 4.82 -8.33
CA LEU A 103 -4.31 3.38 -8.45
C LEU A 103 -3.15 2.59 -9.06
N PHE A 104 -2.52 3.13 -10.12
CA PHE A 104 -1.39 2.49 -10.78
C PHE A 104 -0.16 2.30 -9.87
N ILE A 105 -0.02 3.13 -8.82
CA ILE A 105 1.09 3.06 -7.87
C ILE A 105 0.89 1.89 -6.91
N TYR A 106 -0.35 1.73 -6.43
CA TYR A 106 -0.64 0.83 -5.31
C TYR A 106 -1.21 -0.52 -5.74
N SER A 107 -1.80 -0.62 -6.94
CA SER A 107 -2.41 -1.87 -7.42
C SER A 107 -1.40 -2.97 -7.76
N VAL A 108 -0.19 -2.59 -8.20
CA VAL A 108 0.83 -3.53 -8.71
C VAL A 108 1.22 -4.59 -7.67
N GLY A 109 1.33 -4.20 -6.40
CA GLY A 109 1.63 -5.14 -5.32
C GLY A 109 0.40 -5.88 -4.78
N LEU A 110 -0.76 -5.23 -4.80
CA LEU A 110 -1.97 -5.75 -4.15
C LEU A 110 -2.64 -6.84 -4.97
N PHE A 111 -2.86 -6.60 -6.27
CA PHE A 111 -3.67 -7.51 -7.10
C PHE A 111 -3.11 -8.93 -7.19
N PRO A 112 -1.79 -9.14 -7.36
CA PRO A 112 -1.23 -10.50 -7.41
C PRO A 112 -1.20 -11.23 -6.07
N LEU A 113 -1.38 -10.51 -4.94
CA LEU A 113 -1.17 -11.07 -3.60
C LEU A 113 -2.17 -12.19 -3.27
N MET A 114 -3.38 -12.12 -3.79
CA MET A 114 -4.44 -13.08 -3.47
C MET A 114 -4.05 -14.52 -3.82
N SER A 115 -3.42 -14.76 -4.98
CA SER A 115 -3.10 -16.10 -5.46
C SER A 115 -1.95 -16.77 -4.70
N HIS A 116 -1.16 -16.01 -3.93
CA HIS A 116 0.10 -16.51 -3.38
C HIS A 116 0.24 -16.27 -1.87
N SER A 117 -0.71 -15.55 -1.27
CA SER A 117 -0.66 -15.24 0.16
C SER A 117 -1.27 -16.35 1.00
N ALA A 118 -0.76 -16.49 2.23
CA ALA A 118 -1.31 -17.43 3.19
C ALA A 118 -2.78 -17.08 3.52
N MET A 119 -3.58 -18.08 3.90
CA MET A 119 -5.00 -17.89 4.25
C MET A 119 -5.24 -16.81 5.31
N SER A 120 -4.28 -16.60 6.23
CA SER A 120 -4.37 -15.56 7.26
C SER A 120 -4.23 -14.12 6.73
N VAL A 121 -3.70 -13.93 5.51
CA VAL A 121 -3.51 -12.61 4.87
C VAL A 121 -4.74 -12.19 4.08
N LYS A 122 -5.45 -13.15 3.48
CA LYS A 122 -6.57 -12.89 2.56
C LYS A 122 -7.70 -12.04 3.17
N PRO A 123 -8.13 -12.24 4.44
CA PRO A 123 -9.13 -11.37 5.06
C PRO A 123 -8.68 -9.91 5.14
N ALA A 124 -7.41 -9.65 5.44
CA ALA A 124 -6.88 -8.28 5.48
C ALA A 124 -6.81 -7.64 4.09
N LEU A 125 -6.46 -8.41 3.06
CA LEU A 125 -6.45 -7.96 1.67
C LEU A 125 -7.87 -7.64 1.18
N MET A 126 -8.84 -8.52 1.44
CA MET A 126 -10.25 -8.31 1.07
C MET A 126 -10.83 -7.08 1.73
N LYS A 127 -10.56 -6.90 3.04
CA LYS A 127 -10.96 -5.71 3.78
C LYS A 127 -10.42 -4.43 3.13
N LEU A 128 -9.15 -4.44 2.70
CA LEU A 128 -8.54 -3.30 2.01
C LEU A 128 -9.26 -2.97 0.69
N TYR A 129 -9.66 -3.99 -0.09
CA TYR A 129 -10.43 -3.78 -1.32
C TYR A 129 -11.83 -3.24 -1.03
N GLU A 130 -12.51 -3.79 -0.02
CA GLU A 130 -13.85 -3.38 0.38
C GLU A 130 -13.88 -1.92 0.86
N GLU A 131 -12.92 -1.53 1.71
CA GLU A 131 -12.89 -0.21 2.32
C GLU A 131 -12.37 0.88 1.38
N HIS A 132 -11.45 0.54 0.46
CA HIS A 132 -10.72 1.56 -0.32
C HIS A 132 -10.90 1.47 -1.83
N PHE A 133 -11.08 0.28 -2.42
CA PHE A 133 -11.20 0.12 -3.87
C PHE A 133 -12.65 0.15 -4.33
N LEU A 134 -13.54 -0.65 -3.74
CA LEU A 134 -14.96 -0.68 -4.11
C LEU A 134 -15.62 0.71 -4.03
N PRO A 135 -15.35 1.54 -3.01
CA PRO A 135 -16.01 2.83 -2.88
C PRO A 135 -15.53 3.88 -3.89
N LEU A 136 -14.56 3.56 -4.76
CA LEU A 136 -14.14 4.40 -5.88
C LEU A 136 -15.16 4.39 -7.03
N GLY A 137 -16.03 3.37 -7.10
CA GLY A 137 -17.04 3.23 -8.14
C GLY A 137 -16.45 3.32 -9.55
N MET A 138 -16.97 4.23 -10.38
CA MET A 138 -16.51 4.42 -11.76
C MET A 138 -15.01 4.79 -11.86
N ALA A 139 -14.43 5.37 -10.82
CA ALA A 139 -13.01 5.71 -10.82
C ALA A 139 -12.09 4.47 -10.72
N LEU A 140 -12.64 3.30 -10.42
CA LEU A 140 -11.93 2.01 -10.39
C LEU A 140 -11.75 1.40 -11.79
N VAL A 141 -12.53 1.82 -12.78
CA VAL A 141 -12.53 1.25 -14.14
C VAL A 141 -11.12 1.04 -14.73
N PRO A 142 -10.15 1.98 -14.59
CA PRO A 142 -8.81 1.78 -15.14
C PRO A 142 -8.04 0.59 -14.55
N SER A 143 -8.30 0.23 -13.28
CA SER A 143 -7.65 -0.91 -12.61
C SER A 143 -8.56 -2.12 -12.44
N LEU A 144 -9.83 -2.02 -12.84
CA LEU A 144 -10.83 -3.08 -12.68
C LEU A 144 -10.42 -4.41 -13.31
N PRO A 145 -9.86 -4.49 -14.54
CA PRO A 145 -9.41 -5.77 -15.09
C PRO A 145 -8.34 -6.43 -14.20
N GLY A 146 -7.40 -5.66 -13.69
CA GLY A 146 -6.37 -6.15 -12.78
C GLY A 146 -6.95 -6.61 -11.44
N LEU A 147 -7.92 -5.87 -10.89
CA LEU A 147 -8.58 -6.25 -9.64
C LEU A 147 -9.36 -7.56 -9.81
N LEU A 148 -10.12 -7.71 -10.91
CA LEU A 148 -10.87 -8.93 -11.18
C LEU A 148 -9.94 -10.13 -11.32
N LEU A 149 -8.86 -10.01 -12.09
CA LEU A 149 -7.84 -11.05 -12.20
C LEU A 149 -7.22 -11.40 -10.84
N GLY A 150 -6.99 -10.40 -9.99
CA GLY A 150 -6.49 -10.59 -8.63
C GLY A 150 -7.50 -11.26 -7.70
N LEU A 151 -8.80 -11.16 -7.95
CA LEU A 151 -9.85 -11.76 -7.11
C LEU A 151 -10.18 -13.21 -7.50
N LEU A 152 -9.92 -13.62 -8.75
CA LEU A 152 -10.22 -14.97 -9.24
C LEU A 152 -9.78 -16.10 -8.29
N PRO A 153 -8.53 -16.13 -7.77
CA PRO A 153 -8.09 -17.22 -6.90
C PRO A 153 -8.91 -17.32 -5.61
N GLY A 154 -9.39 -16.18 -5.08
CA GLY A 154 -10.22 -16.19 -3.87
C GLY A 154 -11.64 -16.70 -4.12
N ILE A 155 -12.12 -16.65 -5.36
CA ILE A 155 -13.41 -17.21 -5.77
C ILE A 155 -13.28 -18.73 -5.95
N GLU A 156 -12.21 -19.18 -6.62
CA GLU A 156 -11.92 -20.60 -6.84
C GLU A 156 -11.80 -21.39 -5.52
N GLU A 157 -11.10 -20.83 -4.53
CA GLU A 157 -11.01 -21.47 -3.20
C GLU A 157 -12.34 -21.46 -2.44
N GLY A 158 -13.21 -20.47 -2.68
CA GLY A 158 -14.52 -20.38 -2.03
C GLY A 158 -15.50 -21.46 -2.49
N SER A 159 -15.37 -21.92 -3.74
CA SER A 159 -16.20 -23.00 -4.30
C SER A 159 -15.91 -24.38 -3.72
N ASP A 160 -14.70 -24.60 -3.19
CA ASP A 160 -14.32 -25.89 -2.61
C ASP A 160 -14.98 -26.16 -1.24
N TYR A 161 -15.62 -25.15 -0.64
CA TYR A 161 -16.34 -25.26 0.65
C TYR A 161 -17.84 -25.52 0.50
N THR A 162 -18.35 -25.67 -0.72
CA THR A 162 -19.78 -25.91 -1.01
C THR A 162 -20.13 -27.35 -1.38
N GLU A 163 -19.24 -28.32 -1.14
CA GLU A 163 -19.52 -29.76 -1.23
C GLU A 163 -19.51 -30.45 0.15
#